data_AF-A0A976HEP3-F1
#
_entry.id   AF-A0A976HEP3-F1
#
_cell.length_a   1.000
_cell.length_b   1.000
_cell.length_c   1.000
_cell.angle_alpha   90.00
_cell.angle_beta   90.00
_cell.angle_gamma   90.00
#
_symmetry.space_group_name_H-M   'P 1'
#
loop_
_entity.id
_entity.type
_entity.pdbx_description
1 polymer ?
#
loop_
_entity_poly.entity_id
_entity_poly.type
_entity_poly.pdbx_seq_one_letter_code
_entity_poly.pdbx_strand_id
1 'polypeptide(L)'
;MTHPAQSPPVGLTQTEAAARLAAEGPNELPKALRRSPLRIIVDVLKEPMLTLLLAGGVVYLLLGNREEALILLAFACLSVGITVVQEARTERVLEALRIPIFVGGQDCFVSGSVGIALFPRDGDSVADLMRNADMAMYTVKGQGRNASALFSPALAGQGRER
;
A
#
# COMPACT_ATOMS: atom_id res chain seq x y z
N MET A 1 10.81 -6.53 -36.30
CA MET A 1 10.80 -5.09 -35.97
C MET A 1 12.08 -4.80 -35.20
N THR A 2 13.00 -4.08 -35.84
CA THR A 2 14.38 -3.87 -35.43
C THR A 2 14.48 -2.78 -34.35
N HIS A 3 14.91 -3.14 -33.14
CA HIS A 3 15.40 -2.15 -32.17
C HIS A 3 16.80 -1.70 -32.61
N PRO A 4 17.02 -0.41 -32.95
CA PRO A 4 18.36 0.07 -33.30
C PRO A 4 19.25 0.08 -32.04
N ALA A 5 20.54 -0.16 -32.27
CA ALA A 5 21.59 -0.25 -31.27
C ALA A 5 21.65 1.00 -30.38
N GLN A 6 21.64 0.80 -29.05
CA GLN A 6 21.85 1.87 -28.08
C GLN A 6 23.33 2.31 -28.10
N SER A 7 23.56 3.57 -28.44
CA SER A 7 24.86 4.26 -28.38
C SER A 7 25.36 4.40 -26.92
N PRO A 8 26.68 4.56 -26.69
CA PRO A 8 27.26 4.73 -25.34
C PRO A 8 26.64 5.94 -24.59
N PRO A 9 26.72 6.00 -23.25
CA PRO A 9 25.95 6.95 -22.43
C PRO A 9 26.53 8.38 -22.52
N VAL A 10 26.40 9.00 -23.69
CA VAL A 10 26.48 10.45 -23.86
C VAL A 10 25.13 10.99 -23.40
N GLY A 11 25.15 11.90 -22.43
CA GLY A 11 23.93 12.57 -21.96
C GLY A 11 23.17 13.24 -23.11
N LEU A 12 21.87 13.44 -22.94
CA LEU A 12 21.04 14.07 -23.96
C LEU A 12 21.53 15.50 -24.24
N THR A 13 21.54 15.88 -25.51
CA THR A 13 21.77 17.28 -25.89
C THR A 13 20.60 18.16 -25.41
N GLN A 14 20.83 19.45 -25.14
CA GLN A 14 19.74 20.34 -24.67
C GLN A 14 18.53 20.35 -25.61
N THR A 15 18.78 20.35 -26.92
CA THR A 15 17.73 20.35 -27.94
C THR A 15 16.89 19.09 -27.88
N GLU A 16 17.52 17.94 -27.64
CA GLU A 16 16.88 16.64 -27.56
C GLU A 16 16.13 16.46 -26.23
N ALA A 17 16.67 16.98 -25.13
CA ALA A 17 15.99 17.06 -23.84
C ALA A 17 14.74 17.96 -23.92
N ALA A 18 14.84 19.13 -24.57
CA ALA A 18 13.70 20.04 -24.76
C ALA A 18 12.61 19.41 -25.66
N ALA A 19 13.01 18.71 -26.73
CA ALA A 19 12.07 18.01 -27.60
C ALA A 19 11.33 16.89 -26.86
N ARG A 20 12.01 16.12 -26.01
CA ARG A 20 11.38 15.09 -25.17
C ARG A 20 10.47 15.69 -24.11
N LEU A 21 10.87 16.77 -23.44
CA LEU A 21 10.04 17.47 -22.47
C LEU A 21 8.75 18.01 -23.11
N ALA A 22 8.81 18.52 -24.34
CA ALA A 22 7.64 18.98 -25.06
C ALA A 22 6.71 17.84 -25.51
N ALA A 23 7.26 16.67 -25.84
CA ALA A 23 6.50 15.52 -26.31
C ALA A 23 5.89 14.68 -25.18
N GLU A 24 6.64 14.46 -24.09
CA GLU A 24 6.26 13.57 -22.98
C GLU A 24 5.67 14.35 -21.79
N GLY A 25 5.87 15.67 -21.76
CA GLY A 25 5.53 16.52 -20.62
C GLY A 25 6.60 16.47 -19.52
N PRO A 26 6.43 17.30 -18.47
CA PRO A 26 7.33 17.26 -17.32
C PRO A 26 7.23 15.90 -16.62
N ASN A 27 8.37 15.41 -16.11
CA ASN A 27 8.45 14.18 -15.32
C ASN A 27 7.86 14.41 -13.90
N GLU A 28 6.57 14.73 -13.86
CA GLU A 28 5.78 14.92 -12.65
C GLU A 28 5.00 13.64 -12.36
N LEU A 29 5.10 13.14 -11.13
CA LEU A 29 4.34 11.97 -10.71
C LEU A 29 2.85 12.32 -10.58
N PRO A 30 1.92 11.42 -10.95
CA PRO A 30 0.51 11.58 -10.64
C PRO A 30 0.34 11.82 -9.14
N LYS A 31 -0.33 12.93 -8.78
CA LYS A 31 -0.68 13.25 -7.40
C LYS A 31 -1.60 12.15 -6.86
N ALA A 32 -1.06 11.13 -6.19
CA ALA A 32 -1.91 10.06 -5.68
C ALA A 32 -2.83 10.64 -4.61
N LEU A 33 -4.14 10.42 -4.78
CA LEU A 33 -5.18 10.89 -3.88
C LEU A 33 -4.82 10.50 -2.45
N ARG A 34 -4.82 11.48 -1.53
CA ARG A 34 -4.72 11.21 -0.09
C ARG A 34 -5.86 10.27 0.28
N ARG A 35 -5.54 9.09 0.84
CA ARG A 35 -6.57 8.19 1.37
C ARG A 35 -7.16 8.87 2.60
N SER A 36 -8.48 9.10 2.62
CA SER A 36 -9.11 9.76 3.76
C SER A 36 -9.20 8.78 4.95
N PRO A 37 -8.98 9.25 6.19
CA PRO A 37 -9.08 8.40 7.38
C PRO A 37 -10.47 7.79 7.56
N LEU A 38 -11.51 8.46 7.05
CA LEU A 38 -12.89 7.96 7.05
C LEU A 38 -13.05 6.68 6.23
N ARG A 39 -12.30 6.51 5.14
CA ARG A 39 -12.39 5.31 4.30
C ARG A 39 -11.80 4.09 5.00
N ILE A 40 -10.70 4.25 5.73
CA ILE A 40 -10.07 3.20 6.53
C ILE A 40 -11.08 2.67 7.56
N ILE A 41 -11.74 3.57 8.29
CA ILE A 41 -12.74 3.20 9.31
C ILE A 41 -13.90 2.41 8.67
N VAL A 42 -14.39 2.85 7.52
CA VAL A 42 -15.48 2.16 6.80
C VAL A 42 -15.05 0.79 6.29
N ASP A 43 -13.82 0.65 5.78
CA ASP A 43 -13.31 -0.62 5.28
C ASP A 43 -13.09 -1.62 6.43
N VAL A 44 -12.62 -1.13 7.58
CA VAL A 44 -12.48 -1.94 8.81
C VAL A 44 -13.83 -2.40 9.35
N LEU A 45 -14.85 -1.53 9.35
CA LEU A 45 -16.22 -1.90 9.73
C LEU A 45 -16.83 -2.98 8.84
N LYS A 46 -16.36 -3.12 7.60
CA LYS A 46 -16.81 -4.17 6.67
C LYS A 46 -16.08 -5.51 6.86
N GLU A 47 -15.08 -5.58 7.71
CA GLU A 47 -14.40 -6.85 7.98
C GLU A 47 -15.34 -7.82 8.72
N PRO A 48 -15.47 -9.08 8.26
CA PRO A 48 -16.42 -10.04 8.82
C PRO A 48 -16.13 -10.35 10.30
N MET A 49 -14.85 -10.29 10.70
CA MET A 49 -14.42 -10.52 12.07
C MET A 49 -14.88 -9.40 13.02
N LEU A 50 -14.75 -8.13 12.63
CA LEU A 50 -15.19 -7.01 13.46
C LEU A 50 -16.71 -6.96 13.56
N THR A 51 -17.40 -7.24 12.46
CA THR A 51 -18.87 -7.34 12.43
C THR A 51 -19.36 -8.42 13.40
N LEU A 52 -18.73 -9.60 13.37
CA LEU A 52 -19.06 -10.71 14.28
C LEU A 52 -18.81 -10.33 15.74
N LEU A 53 -17.69 -9.64 16.03
CA LEU A 53 -17.31 -9.25 17.37
C LEU A 53 -18.27 -8.20 17.96
N LEU A 54 -18.68 -7.22 17.16
CA LEU A 54 -19.69 -6.22 17.53
C LEU A 54 -21.06 -6.86 17.74
N ALA A 55 -21.48 -7.76 16.85
CA ALA A 55 -22.74 -8.49 17.00
C ALA A 55 -22.74 -9.35 18.27
N GLY A 56 -21.65 -10.08 18.55
CA GLY A 56 -21.48 -10.81 19.80
C GLY A 56 -21.53 -9.90 21.02
N GLY A 57 -20.85 -8.76 20.98
CA GLY A 57 -20.87 -7.77 22.06
C GLY A 57 -22.28 -7.24 22.36
N VAL A 58 -23.07 -6.95 21.32
CA VAL A 58 -24.49 -6.56 21.45
C VAL A 58 -25.32 -7.68 22.08
N VAL A 59 -25.14 -8.92 21.63
CA VAL A 59 -25.85 -10.08 22.20
C VAL A 59 -25.52 -10.25 23.69
N TYR A 60 -24.24 -10.20 24.08
CA TYR A 60 -23.85 -10.32 25.49
C TYR A 60 -24.37 -9.16 26.36
N LEU A 61 -24.44 -7.93 25.83
CA LEU A 61 -25.09 -6.81 26.51
C LEU A 61 -26.59 -7.07 26.75
N LEU A 62 -27.28 -7.63 25.75
CA LEU A 62 -28.70 -8.01 25.88
C LEU A 62 -28.92 -9.13 26.90
N LEU A 63 -27.98 -10.08 27.02
CA LEU A 63 -28.00 -11.13 28.03
C LEU A 63 -27.66 -10.62 29.45
N GLY A 64 -27.23 -9.37 29.59
CA GLY A 64 -26.86 -8.76 30.87
C GLY A 64 -25.42 -9.02 31.32
N ASN A 65 -24.63 -9.74 30.52
CA ASN A 65 -23.25 -10.09 30.84
C ASN A 65 -22.28 -9.00 30.39
N ARG A 66 -22.11 -7.99 31.25
CA ARG A 66 -21.28 -6.82 30.94
C ARG A 66 -19.80 -7.15 30.81
N GLU A 67 -19.28 -8.12 31.56
CA GLU A 67 -17.86 -8.48 31.51
C GLU A 67 -17.46 -9.03 30.14
N GLU A 68 -18.23 -9.98 29.61
CA GLU A 68 -17.99 -10.57 28.28
C GLU A 68 -18.14 -9.54 27.16
N ALA A 69 -19.17 -8.69 27.24
CA ALA A 69 -19.34 -7.59 26.29
C ALA A 69 -18.16 -6.60 26.29
N LEU A 70 -17.64 -6.26 27.47
CA LEU A 70 -16.47 -5.37 27.61
C LEU A 70 -15.21 -6.00 27.00
N ILE A 71 -15.00 -7.31 27.18
CA ILE A 71 -13.89 -8.04 26.57
C ILE A 71 -13.98 -7.97 25.04
N LEU A 72 -15.16 -8.24 24.46
CA LEU A 72 -15.37 -8.16 23.02
C LEU A 72 -15.15 -6.75 22.47
N LEU A 73 -15.66 -5.73 23.16
CA LEU A 73 -15.41 -4.32 22.83
C LEU A 73 -13.92 -3.96 22.90
N ALA A 74 -13.19 -4.45 23.90
CA ALA A 74 -11.76 -4.22 24.02
C ALA A 74 -10.98 -4.84 22.85
N PHE A 75 -11.29 -6.08 22.47
CA PHE A 75 -10.69 -6.72 21.30
C PHE A 75 -11.04 -5.99 20.00
N ALA A 76 -12.28 -5.52 19.85
CA ALA A 76 -12.70 -4.72 18.69
C ALA A 76 -11.87 -3.44 18.58
N CYS A 77 -11.79 -2.68 19.66
CA CYS A 77 -10.99 -1.45 19.73
C CYS A 77 -9.50 -1.70 19.47
N LEU A 78 -8.94 -2.78 20.03
CA LEU A 78 -7.55 -3.16 19.78
C LEU A 78 -7.30 -3.47 18.31
N SER A 79 -8.18 -4.26 17.68
CA SER A 79 -8.07 -4.60 16.26
C SER A 79 -8.13 -3.35 15.37
N VAL A 80 -9.08 -2.44 15.61
CA VAL A 80 -9.18 -1.16 14.88
C VAL A 80 -7.91 -0.33 15.10
N GLY A 81 -7.42 -0.25 16.33
CA GLY A 81 -6.20 0.49 16.67
C GLY A 81 -4.98 -0.01 15.91
N ILE A 82 -4.80 -1.33 15.82
CA ILE A 82 -3.72 -1.96 15.06
C ILE A 82 -3.83 -1.55 13.57
N THR A 83 -5.01 -1.66 12.97
CA THR A 83 -5.21 -1.32 11.56
C THR A 83 -4.92 0.15 11.26
N VAL A 84 -5.37 1.06 12.13
CA VAL A 84 -5.10 2.50 11.98
C VAL A 84 -3.61 2.81 12.07
N VAL A 85 -2.90 2.20 13.03
CA VAL A 85 -1.44 2.39 13.17
C VAL A 85 -0.69 1.87 11.94
N GLN A 86 -1.12 0.74 11.37
CA GLN A 86 -0.51 0.16 10.18
C GLN A 86 -0.66 1.08 8.95
N GLU A 87 -1.86 1.60 8.69
CA GLU A 87 -2.08 2.51 7.56
C GLU A 87 -1.29 3.81 7.75
N ALA A 88 -1.28 4.39 8.97
CA ALA A 88 -0.55 5.63 9.25
C ALA A 88 0.97 5.48 9.06
N ARG A 89 1.56 4.34 9.43
CA ARG A 89 2.99 4.07 9.19
C ARG A 89 3.28 3.95 7.70
N THR A 90 2.42 3.25 6.97
CA THR A 90 2.54 3.07 5.52
C THR A 90 2.48 4.41 4.78
N GLU A 91 1.54 5.27 5.16
CA GLU A 91 1.39 6.60 4.57
C GLU A 91 2.64 7.46 4.79
N ARG A 92 3.22 7.43 6.00
CA ARG A 92 4.49 8.15 6.28
C ARG A 92 5.65 7.68 5.41
N VAL A 93 5.76 6.37 5.16
CA VAL A 93 6.80 5.81 4.28
C VAL A 93 6.60 6.30 2.85
N LEU A 94 5.36 6.30 2.35
CA LEU A 94 5.04 6.82 1.02
C LEU A 94 5.28 8.32 0.92
N GLU A 95 4.95 9.10 1.95
CA GLU A 95 5.20 10.55 2.00
C GLU A 95 6.71 10.87 1.99
N ALA A 96 7.52 10.10 2.71
CA ALA A 96 8.97 10.26 2.70
C ALA A 96 9.59 9.99 1.31
N LEU A 97 9.05 9.01 0.58
CA LEU A 97 9.49 8.71 -0.80
C LEU A 97 9.06 9.78 -1.81
N ARG A 98 8.11 10.65 -1.47
CA ARG A 98 7.65 11.73 -2.37
C ARG A 98 8.53 12.96 -2.33
N ILE A 99 9.46 13.05 -1.38
CA ILE A 99 10.38 14.18 -1.28
C ILE A 99 11.34 14.13 -2.49
N PRO A 100 11.39 15.17 -3.34
CA PRO A 100 12.27 15.18 -4.49
C PRO A 100 13.73 15.10 -4.04
N ILE A 101 14.53 14.31 -4.75
CA ILE A 101 15.96 14.24 -4.56
C ILE A 101 16.65 15.16 -5.56
N PHE A 102 17.59 15.98 -5.08
CA PHE A 102 18.32 16.92 -5.92
C PHE A 102 19.53 16.22 -6.53
N VAL A 103 19.54 16.02 -7.84
CA VAL A 103 20.63 15.35 -8.56
C VAL A 103 21.04 16.22 -9.74
N GLY A 104 22.31 16.63 -9.78
CA GLY A 104 22.87 17.37 -10.92
C GLY A 104 22.21 18.72 -11.23
N GLY A 105 21.61 19.38 -10.24
CA GLY A 105 20.91 20.66 -10.45
C GLY A 105 19.42 20.54 -10.79
N GLN A 106 18.87 19.33 -10.76
CA GLN A 106 17.47 19.05 -11.12
C GLN A 106 16.74 18.29 -10.01
N ASP A 107 15.45 18.59 -9.84
CA ASP A 107 14.56 17.86 -8.95
C ASP A 107 14.12 16.53 -9.59
N CYS A 108 14.49 15.42 -8.97
CA CYS A 108 14.07 14.09 -9.38
C CYS A 108 12.97 13.56 -8.44
N PHE A 109 11.79 13.29 -9.00
CA PHE A 109 10.68 12.69 -8.26
C PHE A 109 10.69 11.16 -8.43
N VAL A 110 10.74 10.43 -7.31
CA VAL A 110 10.68 8.97 -7.29
C VAL A 110 9.33 8.48 -6.76
N SER A 111 8.75 7.46 -7.40
CA SER A 111 7.54 6.80 -6.91
C SER A 111 7.88 5.45 -6.29
N GLY A 112 7.35 5.18 -5.10
CA GLY A 112 7.45 3.88 -4.44
C GLY A 112 6.28 2.94 -4.78
N SER A 113 6.46 1.64 -4.56
CA SER A 113 5.37 0.68 -4.42
C SER A 113 5.71 -0.17 -3.22
N VAL A 114 4.78 -0.30 -2.28
CA VAL A 114 5.05 -0.93 -0.98
C VAL A 114 4.14 -2.16 -0.82
N GLY A 115 4.73 -3.29 -0.50
CA GLY A 115 4.00 -4.51 -0.11
C GLY A 115 4.12 -4.75 1.39
N ILE A 116 3.03 -5.14 2.03
CA ILE A 116 2.97 -5.34 3.48
C ILE A 116 2.51 -6.78 3.74
N ALA A 117 3.23 -7.51 4.59
CA ALA A 117 2.82 -8.81 5.12
C ALA A 117 2.92 -8.78 6.66
N LEU A 118 1.98 -9.44 7.32
CA LEU A 118 1.80 -9.44 8.77
C LEU A 118 1.99 -10.83 9.36
N PHE A 119 2.91 -10.98 10.30
CA PHE A 119 2.97 -12.17 11.15
C PHE A 119 1.85 -12.14 12.20
N PRO A 120 1.20 -13.28 12.53
CA PRO A 120 1.30 -14.60 11.88
C PRO A 120 0.32 -14.78 10.70
N ARG A 121 -0.50 -13.77 10.39
CA ARG A 121 -1.59 -13.85 9.42
C ARG A 121 -1.15 -14.28 8.01
N ASP A 122 -0.02 -13.74 7.56
CA ASP A 122 0.46 -13.82 6.19
C ASP A 122 1.70 -14.73 6.08
N GLY A 123 1.95 -15.59 7.07
CA GLY A 123 3.03 -16.57 7.04
C GLY A 123 3.64 -16.80 8.43
N ASP A 124 4.12 -18.03 8.64
CA ASP A 124 4.71 -18.46 9.92
C ASP A 124 6.25 -18.38 9.92
N SER A 125 6.86 -18.09 8.76
CA SER A 125 8.30 -17.93 8.62
C SER A 125 8.68 -16.59 7.98
N VAL A 126 9.90 -16.13 8.22
CA VAL A 126 10.44 -14.91 7.57
C VAL A 126 10.44 -15.05 6.05
N ALA A 127 10.72 -16.25 5.54
CA ALA A 127 10.73 -16.52 4.11
C ALA A 127 9.33 -16.36 3.49
N ASP A 128 8.28 -16.81 4.19
CA ASP A 128 6.90 -16.65 3.75
C ASP A 128 6.47 -15.18 3.76
N LEU A 129 6.79 -14.47 4.85
CA LEU A 129 6.47 -13.05 4.98
C LEU A 129 7.15 -12.20 3.90
N MET A 130 8.44 -12.44 3.62
CA MET A 130 9.15 -11.72 2.56
C MET A 130 8.56 -12.01 1.19
N ARG A 131 8.31 -13.29 0.88
CA ARG A 131 7.67 -13.69 -0.38
C ARG A 131 6.31 -13.03 -0.55
N ASN A 132 5.49 -13.03 0.49
CA ASN A 132 4.13 -12.50 0.46
C ASN A 132 4.11 -10.97 0.40
N ALA A 133 5.05 -10.29 1.07
CA ALA A 133 5.24 -8.86 0.94
C ALA A 133 5.66 -8.48 -0.50
N ASP A 134 6.57 -9.23 -1.12
CA ASP A 134 6.98 -9.02 -2.51
C ASP A 134 5.82 -9.22 -3.49
N MET A 135 5.00 -10.24 -3.28
CA MET A 135 3.79 -10.46 -4.08
C MET A 135 2.81 -9.28 -3.94
N ALA A 136 2.56 -8.81 -2.72
CA ALA A 136 1.71 -7.65 -2.48
C ALA A 136 2.27 -6.40 -3.18
N MET A 137 3.58 -6.15 -3.10
CA MET A 137 4.24 -5.05 -3.81
C MET A 137 4.03 -5.15 -5.33
N TYR A 138 4.14 -6.34 -5.90
CA TYR A 138 4.03 -6.53 -7.34
C TYR A 138 2.63 -6.16 -7.86
N THR A 139 1.58 -6.42 -7.07
CA THR A 139 0.21 -6.01 -7.45
C THR A 139 0.07 -4.49 -7.56
N VAL A 140 0.75 -3.74 -6.69
CA VAL A 140 0.79 -2.27 -6.76
C VAL A 140 1.50 -1.80 -8.02
N LYS A 141 2.60 -2.47 -8.41
CA LYS A 141 3.32 -2.14 -9.65
C LYS A 141 2.42 -2.28 -10.89
N GLY A 142 1.50 -3.25 -10.88
CA GLY A 142 0.53 -3.45 -11.96
C GLY A 142 -0.63 -2.44 -11.99
N GLN A 143 -0.95 -1.79 -10.87
CA GLN A 143 -2.17 -0.96 -10.71
C GLN A 143 -1.93 0.56 -10.81
N GLY A 144 -0.74 1.00 -11.26
CA GLY A 144 -0.44 2.42 -11.47
C GLY A 144 0.65 3.00 -10.56
N ARG A 145 1.29 2.17 -9.71
CA ARG A 145 2.43 2.54 -8.83
C ARG A 145 2.02 3.62 -7.79
N ASN A 146 2.96 4.08 -6.96
CA ASN A 146 2.74 5.09 -5.91
C ASN A 146 1.67 4.74 -4.85
N ALA A 147 1.60 3.47 -4.45
CA ALA A 147 0.66 3.01 -3.44
C ALA A 147 1.26 1.89 -2.57
N SER A 148 0.44 1.42 -1.64
CA SER A 148 0.71 0.25 -0.82
C SER A 148 -0.40 -0.78 -0.98
N ALA A 149 -0.03 -2.06 -0.84
CA ALA A 149 -0.99 -3.15 -0.73
C ALA A 149 -0.59 -4.07 0.43
N LEU A 150 -1.60 -4.48 1.20
CA LEU A 150 -1.46 -5.54 2.19
C LEU A 150 -1.66 -6.89 1.50
N PHE A 151 -0.88 -7.88 1.90
CA PHE A 151 -1.04 -9.23 1.37
C PHE A 151 -2.44 -9.76 1.69
N SER A 152 -3.06 -10.35 0.68
CA SER A 152 -4.23 -11.18 0.86
C SER A 152 -4.10 -12.42 -0.01
N PRO A 153 -4.54 -13.60 0.45
CA PRO A 153 -4.46 -14.82 -0.35
C PRO A 153 -5.25 -14.74 -1.66
N ALA A 154 -6.26 -13.87 -1.75
CA ALA A 154 -6.96 -13.57 -3.01
C ALA A 154 -6.05 -12.88 -4.05
N LEU A 155 -5.07 -12.07 -3.62
CA LEU A 155 -4.06 -11.47 -4.50
C LEU A 155 -3.09 -12.52 -5.05
N ALA A 156 -2.82 -13.59 -4.31
CA ALA A 156 -1.86 -14.62 -4.72
C ALA A 156 -2.31 -15.40 -5.96
N GLY A 157 -3.62 -15.48 -6.21
CA GLY A 157 -4.18 -16.11 -7.41
C GLY A 157 -3.97 -15.31 -8.70
N GLN A 158 -3.91 -13.97 -8.63
CA GLN A 158 -3.84 -13.11 -9.82
C GLN A 158 -2.44 -13.01 -10.45
N GLY A 159 -1.39 -13.35 -9.69
CA GLY A 159 0.00 -13.29 -10.16
C GLY A 159 0.47 -14.48 -10.98
N ARG A 160 -0.34 -15.56 -11.12
CA ARG A 160 0.03 -16.80 -11.81
C ARG A 160 -0.42 -16.91 -13.26
N GLU A 161 -1.16 -15.92 -13.78
CA GLU A 161 -1.74 -15.94 -15.13
C GLU A 161 -1.06 -15.00 -16.14
N ARG A 162 0.20 -14.63 -15.97
CA ARG A 162 0.93 -13.87 -16.99
C ARG A 162 2.32 -14.42 -17.26
#